data_AF-A0A7C8DHN3-F1
#
_entry.id   AF-A0A7C8DHN3-F1
#
_cell.length_a   1.000
_cell.length_b   1.000
_cell.length_c   1.000
_cell.angle_alpha   90.00
_cell.angle_beta   90.00
_cell.angle_gamma   90.00
#
_symmetry.space_group_name_H-M   'P 1'
#
loop_
_entity.id
_entity.type
_entity.pdbx_description
1 polymer ?
#
loop_
_entity_poly.entity_id
_entity_poly.type
_entity_poly.pdbx_seq_one_letter_code
_entity_poly.pdbx_strand_id
1 'polypeptide(L)'
;MNEEQREIRRKKRVIEYAESNGNVNRACRRFGVARSTFYLWRERYRKDGDQGLKSRRGGPHKHPNKTPDEVVEKILHLRRTYHMGPIRIVWYLE
;
A
#
# COMPACT_ATOMS: atom_id res chain seq x y z
N MET A 1 4.66 18.84 3.15
CA MET A 1 3.44 18.02 3.40
C MET A 1 3.69 16.62 2.87
N ASN A 2 3.87 15.64 3.77
CA ASN A 2 4.22 14.26 3.45
C ASN A 2 3.14 13.58 2.59
N GLU A 3 3.49 12.58 1.78
CA GLU A 3 2.58 11.88 0.87
C GLU A 3 1.44 11.19 1.63
N GLU A 4 1.76 10.53 2.74
CA GLU A 4 0.77 9.93 3.64
C GLU A 4 -0.23 10.96 4.17
N GLN A 5 0.25 12.14 4.55
CA GLN A 5 -0.61 13.20 5.11
C GLN A 5 -1.58 13.76 4.06
N ARG A 6 -1.13 13.86 2.80
CA ARG A 6 -2.00 14.24 1.67
C ARG A 6 -3.08 13.20 1.44
N GLU A 7 -2.74 11.92 1.53
CA GLU A 7 -3.68 10.82 1.35
C GLU A 7 -4.73 10.78 2.46
N ILE A 8 -4.31 10.88 3.73
CA ILE A 8 -5.21 10.94 4.89
C ILE A 8 -6.17 12.12 4.72
N ARG A 9 -5.64 13.31 4.41
CA ARG A 9 -6.45 14.52 4.21
C ARG A 9 -7.47 14.35 3.10
N ARG A 10 -7.10 13.71 1.98
CA ARG A 10 -8.04 13.41 0.88
C ARG A 10 -9.15 12.49 1.35
N LYS A 11 -8.81 11.36 1.99
CA LYS A 11 -9.79 10.36 2.45
C LYS A 11 -10.74 10.94 3.50
N LYS A 12 -10.21 11.71 4.45
CA LYS A 12 -10.98 12.39 5.49
C LYS A 12 -12.01 13.35 4.91
N ARG A 13 -11.62 14.14 3.89
CA ARG A 13 -12.53 15.05 3.19
C ARG A 13 -13.73 14.33 2.55
N VAL A 14 -13.56 13.09 2.07
CA VAL A 14 -14.68 12.30 1.53
C VAL A 14 -15.66 11.92 2.63
N ILE A 15 -15.16 11.54 3.81
CA ILE A 15 -15.98 11.17 4.98
C ILE A 15 -16.74 12.40 5.50
N GLU A 16 -16.03 13.50 5.76
CA GLU A 16 -16.63 14.76 6.23
C GLU A 16 -17.71 15.27 5.27
N TYR A 17 -17.45 15.24 3.96
CA TYR A 17 -18.43 15.68 2.97
C TYR A 17 -19.69 14.78 2.96
N ALA A 18 -19.53 13.48 3.16
CA ALA A 18 -20.66 12.55 3.24
C ALA A 18 -21.51 12.81 4.49
N GLU A 19 -20.88 13.14 5.63
CA GLU A 19 -21.55 13.49 6.87
C GLU A 19 -22.31 14.81 6.75
N SER A 20 -21.69 15.86 6.19
CA SER A 20 -22.35 17.16 6.04
C SER A 20 -23.52 17.14 5.04
N ASN A 21 -23.50 16.28 4.02
CA ASN A 21 -24.57 16.19 3.02
C ASN A 21 -25.64 15.13 3.38
N GLY A 22 -25.41 14.31 4.40
CA GLY A 22 -26.28 13.17 4.73
C GLY A 22 -26.41 12.10 3.63
N ASN A 23 -25.62 12.19 2.55
CA ASN A 23 -25.77 11.34 1.38
C ASN A 23 -24.42 10.79 0.87
N VAL A 24 -24.15 9.54 1.25
CA VAL A 24 -22.95 8.80 0.86
C VAL A 24 -22.84 8.62 -0.67
N ASN A 25 -23.97 8.43 -1.37
CA ASN A 25 -23.97 8.23 -2.82
C ASN A 25 -23.49 9.47 -3.56
N ARG A 26 -23.93 10.65 -3.10
CA ARG A 26 -23.51 11.94 -3.66
C ARG A 26 -22.03 12.18 -3.40
N ALA A 27 -21.54 11.86 -2.21
CA ALA A 27 -20.12 11.96 -1.86
C ALA A 27 -19.25 11.04 -2.74
N CYS A 28 -19.61 9.76 -2.86
CA CYS A 28 -18.90 8.78 -3.68
C CYS A 28 -18.81 9.21 -5.15
N ARG A 29 -19.92 9.71 -5.72
CA ARG A 29 -19.94 10.24 -7.10
C ARG A 29 -19.05 11.48 -7.25
N ARG A 30 -19.09 12.41 -6.29
CA ARG A 30 -18.29 13.65 -6.35
C ARG A 30 -16.78 13.40 -6.28
N PHE A 31 -16.35 12.47 -5.44
CA PHE A 31 -14.93 12.19 -5.23
C PHE A 31 -14.37 11.03 -6.06
N GLY A 32 -15.22 10.37 -6.87
CA GLY A 32 -14.83 9.22 -7.69
C GLY A 32 -14.40 8.01 -6.86
N VAL A 33 -15.11 7.74 -5.76
CA VAL A 33 -14.78 6.65 -4.83
C VAL A 33 -15.88 5.60 -4.88
N ALA A 34 -15.51 4.32 -4.95
CA ALA A 34 -16.46 3.22 -4.85
C ALA A 34 -17.09 3.17 -3.45
N ARG A 35 -18.38 2.82 -3.37
CA ARG A 35 -19.12 2.76 -2.09
C ARG A 35 -18.47 1.79 -1.11
N SER A 36 -18.00 0.63 -1.58
CA SER A 36 -17.31 -0.37 -0.77
C SER A 36 -16.06 0.22 -0.10
N THR A 37 -15.26 0.97 -0.86
CA THR A 37 -14.08 1.68 -0.36
C THR A 37 -14.45 2.75 0.67
N PHE A 38 -15.53 3.50 0.44
CA PHE A 38 -16.01 4.49 1.40
C PHE A 38 -16.36 3.85 2.75
N TYR A 39 -17.15 2.77 2.76
CA TYR A 39 -17.53 2.11 4.01
C TYR A 39 -16.32 1.50 4.73
N LEU A 40 -15.36 0.96 3.96
CA LEU A 40 -14.09 0.49 4.52
C LEU A 40 -13.31 1.63 5.21
N TRP A 41 -13.21 2.79 4.57
CA TRP A 41 -12.55 3.96 5.16
C TRP A 41 -13.30 4.48 6.38
N ARG A 42 -14.64 4.54 6.33
CA ARG A 42 -15.47 4.98 7.45
C ARG A 42 -15.29 4.05 8.66
N GLU A 43 -15.30 2.75 8.45
CA GLU A 43 -15.12 1.78 9.53
C GLU A 43 -13.72 1.88 10.15
N ARG A 44 -12.68 2.03 9.32
CA ARG A 44 -11.30 2.23 9.80
C ARG A 44 -11.13 3.56 10.53
N TYR A 45 -11.75 4.62 10.03
CA TYR A 45 -11.73 5.93 10.67
C TYR A 45 -12.43 5.90 12.04
N ARG A 46 -13.54 5.17 12.16
CA ARG A 46 -14.24 4.99 13.44
C ARG A 46 -13.40 4.21 14.47
N LYS A 47 -12.59 3.25 14.02
CA LYS A 47 -11.74 2.41 14.90
C LYS A 47 -10.43 3.08 15.29
N ASP A 48 -9.70 3.58 14.30
CA ASP A 48 -8.29 3.99 14.44
C ASP A 48 -8.09 5.51 14.19
N GLY A 49 -9.17 6.28 13.96
CA GLY A 49 -9.10 7.70 13.62
C GLY A 49 -8.35 7.97 12.31
N ASP A 50 -7.59 9.07 12.27
CA ASP A 50 -6.78 9.46 11.10
C ASP A 50 -5.74 8.38 10.73
N GLN A 51 -5.28 7.57 11.69
CA GLN A 51 -4.33 6.47 11.44
C GLN A 51 -4.97 5.36 10.59
N GLY A 52 -6.28 5.12 10.74
CA GLY A 52 -7.02 4.12 9.97
C GLY A 52 -7.13 4.44 8.49
N LEU A 53 -6.94 5.71 8.11
CA LEU A 53 -6.98 6.18 6.73
C LEU A 53 -5.63 6.07 6.01
N LYS A 54 -4.56 5.73 6.72
CA LYS A 54 -3.25 5.45 6.11
C LYS A 54 -3.35 4.31 5.10
N SER A 55 -2.61 4.40 4.00
CA SER A 55 -2.43 3.26 3.11
C SER A 55 -1.82 2.10 3.87
N ARG A 56 -2.53 0.96 3.90
CA ARG A 56 -2.00 -0.30 4.40
C ARG A 56 -1.48 -1.06 3.18
N ARG A 57 -0.22 -1.49 3.22
CA ARG A 57 0.33 -2.38 2.19
C ARG A 57 -0.49 -3.69 2.22
N GLY A 58 -1.17 -4.01 1.12
CA GLY A 58 -2.12 -5.12 1.02
C GLY A 58 -1.50 -6.46 0.66
N GLY A 59 -0.22 -6.67 0.94
CA GLY A 59 0.50 -7.91 0.63
C GLY A 59 0.52 -8.89 1.81
N PRO A 60 0.80 -10.18 1.57
CA PRO A 60 1.11 -11.13 2.64
C PRO A 60 2.29 -10.63 3.48
N HIS A 61 2.17 -10.69 4.81
CA HIS A 61 3.31 -10.38 5.70
C HIS A 61 4.47 -11.36 5.52
N LYS A 62 4.17 -12.60 5.12
CA LYS A 62 5.16 -13.67 4.89
C LYS A 62 4.86 -14.35 3.56
N HIS A 63 5.87 -14.42 2.70
CA HIS A 63 5.84 -15.21 1.49
C HIS A 63 6.60 -16.52 1.76
N PRO A 64 5.96 -17.70 1.64
CA PRO A 64 6.63 -18.97 1.96
C PRO A 64 7.84 -19.24 1.07
N ASN A 65 7.78 -18.77 -0.18
CA ASN A 65 8.86 -18.90 -1.16
C ASN A 65 9.73 -17.62 -1.23
N LYS A 66 9.78 -16.82 -0.15
CA LYS A 66 10.69 -15.67 -0.11
C LYS A 66 12.11 -16.18 -0.12
N THR A 67 12.89 -15.77 -1.11
CA THR A 67 14.33 -16.01 -1.15
C THR A 67 14.98 -15.46 0.14
N PRO A 68 15.81 -16.25 0.84
CA PRO A 68 16.51 -15.77 2.02
C PRO A 68 17.33 -14.51 1.71
N ASP A 69 17.40 -13.58 2.66
CA ASP A 69 18.03 -12.28 2.43
C ASP A 69 19.53 -12.43 2.09
N GLU A 70 20.21 -13.45 2.65
CA GLU A 70 21.59 -13.81 2.31
C GLU A 70 21.78 -14.14 0.81
N VAL A 71 20.84 -14.90 0.24
CA VAL A 71 20.86 -15.27 -1.18
C VAL A 71 20.56 -14.04 -2.05
N VAL A 72 19.66 -13.16 -1.60
CA VAL A 72 19.37 -11.90 -2.30
C VAL A 72 20.61 -11.01 -2.35
N GLU A 73 21.33 -10.86 -1.25
CA GLU A 73 22.57 -10.07 -1.21
C GLU A 73 23.65 -10.68 -2.12
N LYS A 74 23.78 -12.01 -2.16
CA LYS A 74 24.70 -12.71 -3.09
C LYS A 74 24.33 -12.41 -4.56
N ILE A 75 23.05 -12.47 -4.91
CA ILE A 75 22.56 -12.11 -6.26
C ILE A 75 22.88 -10.66 -6.60
N LEU A 76 22.59 -9.73 -5.69
CA LEU A 76 22.83 -8.29 -5.89
C LEU A 76 24.31 -7.99 -6.05
N HIS A 77 25.16 -8.62 -5.24
CA HIS A 77 26.61 -8.49 -5.36
C HIS A 77 27.10 -8.99 -6.73
N LEU A 78 26.72 -10.20 -7.14
CA LEU A 78 27.15 -10.76 -8.44
C LEU A 78 26.67 -9.91 -9.63
N ARG A 79 25.45 -9.37 -9.54
CA ARG A 79 24.87 -8.49 -10.56
C ARG A 79 25.55 -7.12 -10.62
N ARG A 80 25.91 -6.53 -9.47
CA ARG A 80 26.51 -5.19 -9.40
C ARG A 80 28.01 -5.20 -9.68
N THR A 81 28.75 -6.17 -9.14
CA THR A 81 30.20 -6.25 -9.24
C THR A 81 30.66 -6.80 -10.59
N TYR A 82 29.98 -7.84 -11.09
CA TYR A 82 30.44 -8.58 -12.27
C TYR A 82 29.47 -8.48 -13.46
N HIS A 83 28.36 -7.75 -13.31
CA HIS A 83 27.33 -7.58 -14.34
C HIS A 83 26.82 -8.90 -14.95
N MET A 84 26.87 -9.98 -14.17
CA MET A 84 26.53 -11.31 -14.64
C MET A 84 25.05 -11.41 -15.04
N GLY A 85 24.78 -12.16 -16.11
CA GLY A 85 23.43 -12.56 -16.50
C GLY A 85 22.82 -13.56 -15.50
N PRO A 86 21.49 -13.71 -15.50
CA PRO A 86 20.78 -14.55 -14.52
C PRO A 86 21.25 -16.01 -14.54
N ILE A 87 21.47 -16.60 -15.72
CA ILE A 87 21.97 -17.99 -15.85
C ILE A 87 23.33 -18.16 -15.15
N ARG A 88 24.23 -17.20 -15.36
CA ARG A 88 25.57 -17.25 -14.78
C ARG A 88 25.54 -17.03 -13.26
N ILE A 89 24.64 -16.17 -12.77
CA ILE A 89 24.45 -15.98 -11.32
C ILE A 89 24.03 -17.30 -10.66
N VAL A 90 23.12 -18.08 -11.27
CA VAL A 90 22.67 -19.37 -10.72
C VAL A 90 23.83 -20.32 -10.42
N TRP A 91 24.87 -20.36 -11.26
CA TRP A 91 26.07 -21.19 -11.04
C TRP A 91 26.82 -20.85 -9.75
N TYR A 92 26.63 -19.65 -9.22
CA TYR A 92 27.25 -19.20 -7.98
C TYR A 92 26.25 -19.21 -6.81
N LEU A 93 25.01 -19.68 -6.97
CA LEU A 93 24.01 -19.75 -5.90
C LEU A 93 23.87 -21.13 -5.25
N GLU A 94 24.56 -22.15 -5.78
CA GLU A 94 24.81 -23.42 -5.07
C GLU A 94 25.67 -23.20 -3.81
#